data_AF-A0A952S954-F1
#
_entry.id   AF-A0A952S954-F1
#
_cell.length_a   1.000
_cell.length_b   1.000
_cell.length_c   1.000
_cell.angle_alpha   90.00
_cell.angle_beta   90.00
_cell.angle_gamma   90.00
#
_symmetry.space_group_name_H-M   'P 1'
#
loop_
_entity.id
_entity.type
_entity.pdbx_description
1 polymer ?
#
loop_
_entity_poly.entity_id
_entity_poly.type
_entity_poly.pdbx_seq_one_letter_code
_entity_poly.pdbx_strand_id
1 'polypeptide(L)'
;MKDTEFVERLKRCFGNATMADVARRIGVPHATVRNYFLGRLPAPEVLIKIADETGISLNWLLCGRGEMYASDQPPIGLGRFIEEKISEMIDRRLSSAGLPAHAIDVFDVRSAVLRTDDPQAVIGEWLSHEGREFPTDFGIVFFRGWESFSMDEKVDAVRDAKRVLDRTLRTV
;
A
#
# COMPACT_ATOMS: atom_id res chain seq x y z
N MET A 1 20.42 -36.92 -1.71
CA MET A 1 19.01 -36.71 -1.33
C MET A 1 18.48 -35.61 -2.23
N LYS A 2 17.45 -35.85 -3.04
CA LYS A 2 16.78 -34.75 -3.76
C LYS A 2 16.22 -33.82 -2.69
N ASP A 3 16.47 -32.52 -2.83
CA ASP A 3 16.01 -31.52 -1.87
C ASP A 3 14.50 -31.26 -2.08
N THR A 4 13.71 -32.30 -1.79
CA THR A 4 12.25 -32.35 -2.02
C THR A 4 11.57 -31.18 -1.32
N GLU A 5 12.06 -30.78 -0.15
CA GLU A 5 11.47 -29.68 0.61
C GLU A 5 11.65 -28.32 -0.07
N PHE A 6 12.81 -28.05 -0.68
CA PHE A 6 13.01 -26.83 -1.47
C PHE A 6 12.05 -26.81 -2.66
N VAL A 7 11.91 -27.94 -3.36
CA VAL A 7 11.00 -28.05 -4.51
C VAL A 7 9.54 -27.82 -4.09
N GLU A 8 9.11 -28.36 -2.96
CA GLU A 8 7.76 -28.12 -2.44
C GLU A 8 7.55 -26.65 -2.05
N ARG A 9 8.52 -26.00 -1.41
CA ARG A 9 8.45 -24.56 -1.12
C ARG A 9 8.42 -23.74 -2.41
N LEU A 10 9.22 -24.09 -3.41
CA LEU A 10 9.23 -23.44 -4.72
C LEU A 10 7.89 -23.56 -5.44
N LYS A 11 7.23 -24.73 -5.41
CA LYS A 11 5.86 -24.91 -5.95
C LYS A 11 4.86 -23.99 -5.26
N ARG A 12 4.94 -23.91 -3.93
CA ARG A 12 4.07 -23.04 -3.12
C ARG A 12 4.29 -21.56 -3.45
N CYS A 13 5.50 -21.16 -3.82
CA CYS A 13 5.79 -19.76 -4.16
C CYS A 13 4.92 -19.22 -5.30
N PHE A 14 4.61 -20.08 -6.26
CA PHE A 14 3.85 -19.71 -7.44
C PHE A 14 2.41 -20.22 -7.39
N GLY A 15 1.88 -20.55 -6.21
CA GLY A 15 0.52 -21.07 -6.07
C GLY A 15 0.28 -22.34 -6.88
N ASN A 16 1.29 -23.22 -7.00
CA ASN A 16 1.27 -24.42 -7.84
C ASN A 16 1.05 -24.15 -9.34
N ALA A 17 1.47 -22.98 -9.85
CA ALA A 17 1.46 -22.70 -11.28
C ALA A 17 2.33 -23.68 -12.10
N THR A 18 2.08 -23.74 -13.41
CA THR A 18 2.86 -24.61 -14.31
C THR A 18 4.30 -24.12 -14.44
N MET A 19 5.25 -25.01 -14.78
CA MET A 19 6.65 -24.61 -15.02
C MET A 19 6.79 -23.56 -16.13
N ALA A 20 5.89 -23.55 -17.11
CA ALA A 20 5.84 -22.55 -18.17
C ALA A 20 5.37 -21.18 -17.67
N ASP A 21 4.38 -21.15 -16.77
CA ASP A 21 3.98 -19.90 -16.11
C ASP A 21 5.11 -19.33 -15.27
N VAL A 22 5.77 -20.18 -14.48
CA VAL A 22 6.92 -19.77 -13.66
C VAL A 22 8.03 -19.20 -14.56
N ALA A 23 8.41 -19.93 -15.62
CA ALA A 23 9.44 -19.49 -16.56
C ALA A 23 9.15 -18.10 -17.15
N ARG A 24 7.89 -17.84 -17.53
CA ARG A 24 7.44 -16.55 -18.05
C ARG A 24 7.53 -15.44 -17.01
N ARG A 25 7.04 -15.69 -15.79
CA ARG A 25 6.99 -14.70 -14.69
C ARG A 25 8.38 -14.23 -14.29
N ILE A 26 9.32 -15.15 -14.05
CA ILE A 26 10.69 -14.80 -13.65
C ILE A 26 11.65 -14.58 -14.84
N GLY A 27 11.15 -14.67 -16.08
CA GLY A 27 11.92 -14.40 -17.29
C GLY A 27 13.14 -15.31 -17.47
N VAL A 28 13.00 -16.62 -17.25
CA VAL A 28 14.08 -17.61 -17.45
C VAL A 28 13.64 -18.75 -18.39
N PRO A 29 14.57 -19.43 -19.07
CA PRO A 29 14.20 -20.54 -19.96
C PRO A 29 13.45 -21.67 -19.23
N HIS A 30 12.47 -22.28 -19.90
CA HIS A 30 11.69 -23.38 -19.32
C HIS A 30 12.56 -24.55 -18.83
N ALA A 31 13.63 -24.89 -19.57
CA ALA A 31 14.59 -25.92 -19.17
C ALA A 31 15.28 -25.60 -17.83
N THR A 32 15.53 -24.32 -17.57
CA THR A 32 16.12 -23.82 -16.32
C THR A 32 15.15 -24.01 -15.16
N VAL A 33 13.87 -23.62 -15.32
CA VAL A 33 12.82 -23.88 -14.31
C VAL A 33 12.66 -25.37 -14.05
N ARG A 34 12.62 -26.19 -15.11
CA ARG A 34 12.56 -27.65 -14.97
C ARG A 34 13.68 -28.19 -14.08
N ASN A 35 14.91 -27.70 -14.24
CA ASN A 35 16.03 -28.11 -13.40
C ASN A 35 15.80 -27.74 -11.93
N TYR A 36 15.17 -26.60 -11.63
CA TYR A 36 14.84 -26.20 -10.27
C TYR A 36 13.83 -27.15 -9.62
N PHE A 37 12.81 -27.54 -10.36
CA PHE A 37 11.82 -28.52 -9.89
C PHE A 37 12.37 -29.94 -9.78
N LEU A 38 13.56 -30.20 -10.33
CA LEU A 38 14.33 -31.43 -10.13
C LEU A 38 15.30 -31.35 -8.93
N GLY A 39 15.34 -30.21 -8.24
CA GLY A 39 16.15 -29.99 -7.04
C GLY A 39 17.44 -29.20 -7.26
N ARG A 40 17.69 -28.65 -8.46
CA ARG A 40 18.82 -27.73 -8.66
C ARG A 40 18.50 -26.38 -8.01
N LEU A 41 19.40 -25.87 -7.18
CA LEU A 41 19.21 -24.52 -6.63
C LEU A 41 19.36 -23.44 -7.72
N PRO A 42 18.47 -22.44 -7.75
CA PRO A 42 18.63 -21.26 -8.61
C PRO A 42 19.88 -20.45 -8.23
N ALA A 43 20.44 -19.74 -9.21
CA ALA A 43 21.49 -18.76 -8.95
C ALA A 43 20.92 -17.57 -8.13
N PRO A 44 21.78 -16.84 -7.38
CA PRO A 44 21.33 -15.71 -6.55
C PRO A 44 20.46 -14.70 -7.28
N GLU A 45 20.79 -14.37 -8.53
CA GLU A 45 20.04 -13.41 -9.34
C GLU A 45 18.62 -13.90 -9.65
N VAL A 46 18.45 -15.21 -9.80
CA VAL A 46 17.14 -15.83 -10.03
C VAL A 46 16.36 -15.93 -8.72
N LEU A 47 17.03 -16.16 -7.59
CA LEU A 47 16.40 -16.12 -6.27
C LEU A 47 15.82 -14.74 -5.97
N ILE A 48 16.57 -13.67 -6.26
CA ILE A 48 16.09 -12.28 -6.12
C ILE A 48 14.84 -12.07 -6.99
N LYS A 49 14.87 -12.48 -8.27
CA LYS A 49 13.69 -12.40 -9.14
C LYS A 49 12.47 -13.15 -8.60
N ILE A 50 12.68 -14.32 -8.01
CA ILE A 50 11.58 -15.08 -7.39
C ILE A 50 11.01 -14.29 -6.20
N ALA A 51 11.87 -13.73 -5.35
CA ALA A 51 11.43 -12.91 -4.21
C ALA A 51 10.67 -11.67 -4.66
N ASP A 52 11.18 -10.94 -5.67
CA ASP A 52 10.54 -9.72 -6.19
C ASP A 52 9.18 -10.01 -6.85
N GLU A 53 9.07 -11.10 -7.60
CA GLU A 53 7.82 -11.51 -8.29
C GLU A 53 6.75 -12.02 -7.31
N THR A 54 7.15 -12.63 -6.20
CA THR A 54 6.21 -13.36 -5.31
C THR A 54 6.06 -12.75 -3.92
N GLY A 55 6.93 -11.82 -3.52
CA GLY A 55 7.00 -11.26 -2.16
C GLY A 55 7.50 -12.26 -1.10
N ILE A 56 8.14 -13.36 -1.52
CA ILE A 56 8.51 -14.46 -0.60
C ILE A 56 9.89 -14.26 0.01
N SER A 57 9.99 -14.61 1.29
CA SER A 57 11.23 -14.64 2.05
C SER A 57 12.19 -15.71 1.51
N LEU A 58 13.40 -15.29 1.13
CA LEU A 58 14.46 -16.21 0.72
C LEU A 58 14.91 -17.15 1.85
N ASN A 59 14.85 -16.69 3.11
CA ASN A 59 15.15 -17.52 4.27
C ASN A 59 14.12 -18.65 4.43
N TRP A 60 12.84 -18.35 4.18
CA TRP A 60 11.80 -19.38 4.17
C TRP A 60 11.97 -20.32 2.98
N LEU A 61 12.16 -19.79 1.78
CA LEU A 61 12.32 -20.59 0.56
C LEU A 61 13.49 -21.57 0.64
N LEU A 62 14.67 -21.09 1.04
CA LEU A 62 15.89 -21.90 1.03
C LEU A 62 15.98 -22.80 2.26
N CYS A 63 15.61 -22.29 3.43
CA CYS A 63 15.89 -22.97 4.70
C CYS A 63 14.66 -23.49 5.43
N GLY A 64 13.44 -23.16 4.98
CA GLY A 64 12.20 -23.54 5.65
C GLY A 64 12.00 -22.87 7.00
N ARG A 65 12.70 -21.75 7.28
CA ARG A 65 12.64 -21.04 8.56
C ARG A 65 12.01 -19.66 8.41
N GLY A 66 11.30 -19.23 9.44
CA GLY A 66 10.63 -17.92 9.48
C GLY A 66 9.31 -17.88 8.72
N GLU A 67 8.80 -16.69 8.48
CA GLU A 67 7.54 -16.46 7.75
C GLU A 67 7.74 -16.59 6.23
N MET A 68 6.69 -17.08 5.55
CA MET A 68 6.71 -17.33 4.10
C MET A 68 6.84 -16.04 3.30
N TYR A 69 6.07 -15.02 3.65
CA TYR A 69 6.16 -13.72 3.02
C TYR A 69 7.23 -12.90 3.72
N ALA A 70 8.03 -12.17 2.94
CA ALA A 70 8.83 -11.12 3.53
C ALA A 70 7.83 -10.16 4.19
N SER A 71 7.96 -9.93 5.50
CA SER A 71 7.25 -8.81 6.11
C SER A 71 7.63 -7.56 5.32
N ASP A 72 6.68 -6.64 5.15
CA ASP A 72 6.83 -5.37 4.44
C ASP A 72 7.86 -4.41 5.09
N GLN A 73 8.76 -4.97 5.90
CA GLN A 73 9.91 -4.32 6.46
C GLN A 73 10.95 -4.17 5.35
N PRO A 74 11.25 -2.94 4.92
CA PRO A 74 12.27 -2.70 3.92
C PRO A 74 13.60 -3.35 4.37
N PRO A 75 14.39 -3.89 3.42
CA PRO A 75 15.65 -4.53 3.75
C PRO A 75 16.52 -3.59 4.58
N ILE A 76 17.03 -4.15 5.67
CA ILE A 76 17.80 -3.48 6.71
C ILE A 76 18.77 -2.48 6.07
N GLY A 77 18.55 -1.19 6.34
CA GLY A 77 19.53 -0.13 6.12
C GLY A 77 19.13 0.96 5.14
N LEU A 78 18.26 0.72 4.15
CA LEU A 78 17.91 1.76 3.17
C LEU A 78 16.62 2.49 3.51
N GLY A 79 15.56 1.78 3.92
CA GLY A 79 14.29 2.40 4.32
C GLY A 79 14.50 3.36 5.51
N ARG A 80 15.10 2.84 6.59
CA ARG A 80 15.44 3.65 7.77
C ARG A 80 16.40 4.80 7.44
N PHE A 81 17.39 4.59 6.58
CA PHE A 81 18.32 5.66 6.20
C PHE A 81 17.66 6.72 5.32
N ILE A 82 16.78 6.31 4.40
CA ILE A 82 15.98 7.22 3.58
C ILE A 82 15.02 7.99 4.47
N GLU A 83 14.34 7.34 5.41
CA GLU A 83 13.46 8.01 6.39
C GLU A 83 14.25 8.99 7.26
N GLU A 84 15.38 8.57 7.83
CA GLU A 84 16.26 9.45 8.61
C GLU A 84 16.75 10.63 7.77
N LYS A 85 17.14 10.41 6.50
CA LYS A 85 17.61 11.49 5.60
C LYS A 85 16.49 12.39 5.11
N ILE A 86 15.30 11.85 4.87
CA ILE A 86 14.11 12.64 4.52
C ILE A 86 13.74 13.51 5.71
N SER A 87 13.64 12.95 6.92
CA SER A 87 13.40 13.72 8.14
C SER A 87 14.47 14.78 8.37
N GLU A 88 15.76 14.45 8.23
CA GLU A 88 16.85 15.41 8.38
C GLU A 88 16.80 16.53 7.31
N MET A 89 16.44 16.20 6.06
CA MET A 89 16.26 17.19 4.99
C MET A 89 15.03 18.07 5.22
N ILE A 90 13.94 17.50 5.73
CA ILE A 90 12.72 18.23 6.10
C ILE A 90 13.02 19.17 7.27
N ASP A 91 13.61 18.69 8.35
CA ASP A 91 13.95 19.49 9.53
C ASP A 91 14.91 20.62 9.18
N ARG A 92 15.92 20.35 8.35
CA ARG A 92 16.85 21.37 7.86
C ARG A 92 16.14 22.43 7.01
N ARG A 93 15.21 22.02 6.14
CA ARG A 93 14.41 22.94 5.31
C ARG A 93 13.45 23.76 6.18
N LEU A 94 12.72 23.13 7.10
CA LEU A 94 11.78 23.77 8.02
C LEU A 94 12.48 24.76 8.94
N SER A 95 13.63 24.39 9.52
CA SER A 95 14.44 25.29 10.37
C SER A 95 14.95 26.50 9.59
N SER A 96 15.30 26.33 8.31
CA SER A 96 15.72 27.44 7.45
C SER A 96 14.56 28.30 6.93
N ALA A 97 13.33 27.76 6.91
CA ALA A 97 12.14 28.41 6.37
C ALA A 97 11.17 28.96 7.43
N GLY A 98 11.42 28.71 8.73
CA GLY A 98 10.57 29.19 9.83
C GLY A 98 9.16 28.58 9.85
N LEU A 99 8.96 27.41 9.23
CA LEU A 99 7.66 26.76 9.14
C LEU A 99 7.56 25.65 10.21
N PRO A 100 6.46 25.58 11.00
CA PRO A 100 6.28 24.55 12.01
C PRO A 100 6.12 23.16 11.37
N ALA A 101 6.66 22.13 12.03
CA ALA A 101 6.75 20.73 11.60
C ALA A 101 5.40 19.96 11.49
N HIS A 102 4.29 20.68 11.27
CA HIS A 102 2.95 20.13 11.08
C HIS A 102 2.29 20.61 9.79
N ALA A 103 3.07 21.02 8.78
CA ALA A 103 2.55 21.47 7.49
C ALA A 103 2.08 20.31 6.56
N ILE A 104 1.43 19.29 7.10
CA ILE A 104 0.41 18.60 6.31
C ILE A 104 -0.87 19.37 6.65
N ASP A 105 -1.29 20.21 5.73
CA ASP A 105 -2.58 20.89 5.81
C ASP A 105 -3.67 19.81 5.67
N VAL A 106 -3.97 19.12 6.77
CA VAL A 106 -4.98 18.06 6.84
C VAL A 106 -6.26 18.73 7.29
N PHE A 107 -7.30 18.65 6.47
CA PHE A 107 -8.63 19.09 6.84
C PHE A 107 -9.13 18.30 8.06
N ASP A 108 -9.36 18.99 9.20
CA ASP A 108 -9.93 18.38 10.39
C ASP A 108 -11.45 18.21 10.25
N VAL A 109 -11.84 17.03 9.75
CA VAL A 109 -13.25 16.63 9.56
C VAL A 109 -14.06 16.75 10.84
N ARG A 110 -13.50 16.35 11.99
CA ARG A 110 -14.23 16.33 13.26
C ARG A 110 -14.53 17.75 13.72
N SER A 111 -13.56 18.65 13.62
CA SER A 111 -13.79 20.07 13.90
C SER A 111 -14.82 20.69 12.96
N ALA A 112 -14.79 20.35 11.66
CA ALA A 112 -15.75 20.86 10.69
C ALA A 112 -17.20 20.38 10.97
N VAL A 113 -17.37 19.10 11.29
CA VAL A 113 -18.67 18.52 11.68
C VAL A 113 -19.20 19.21 12.95
N LEU A 114 -18.35 19.44 13.95
CA LEU A 114 -18.76 20.14 15.18
C LEU A 114 -19.23 21.57 14.94
N ARG A 115 -18.66 22.28 13.96
CA ARG A 115 -19.00 23.67 13.68
C ARG A 115 -20.28 23.83 12.86
N THR A 116 -20.49 22.97 11.87
CA THR A 116 -21.56 23.16 10.88
C THR A 116 -22.72 22.18 11.05
N ASP A 117 -22.44 20.99 11.58
CA ASP A 117 -23.34 19.83 11.65
C ASP A 117 -24.15 19.56 10.37
N ASP A 118 -23.62 19.99 9.24
CA ASP A 118 -24.21 19.83 7.91
C ASP A 118 -23.18 19.12 7.02
N PRO A 119 -23.46 17.89 6.58
CA PRO A 119 -22.50 17.10 5.81
C PRO A 119 -22.14 17.73 4.47
N GLN A 120 -23.05 18.49 3.84
CA GLN A 120 -22.75 19.16 2.57
C GLN A 120 -21.78 20.32 2.79
N ALA A 121 -22.01 21.12 3.83
CA ALA A 121 -21.09 22.20 4.22
C ALA A 121 -19.69 21.65 4.56
N VAL A 122 -19.60 20.54 5.31
CA VAL A 122 -18.30 19.92 5.66
C VAL A 122 -17.54 19.45 4.42
N ILE A 123 -18.20 18.77 3.48
CA ILE A 123 -17.54 18.32 2.24
C ILE A 123 -17.16 19.52 1.36
N GLY A 124 -18.01 20.55 1.29
CA GLY A 124 -17.70 21.79 0.58
C GLY A 124 -16.47 22.50 1.13
N GLU A 125 -16.37 22.59 2.46
CA GLU A 125 -15.21 23.17 3.13
C GLU A 125 -13.96 22.33 2.89
N TRP A 126 -14.07 21.00 2.95
CA TRP A 126 -12.96 20.08 2.67
C TRP A 126 -12.48 20.21 1.22
N LEU A 127 -13.38 20.22 0.23
CA LEU A 127 -13.00 20.38 -1.17
C LEU A 127 -12.38 21.76 -1.43
N SER A 128 -12.93 22.82 -0.84
CA SER A 128 -12.37 24.17 -0.95
C SER A 128 -10.96 24.24 -0.35
N HIS A 129 -10.74 23.56 0.77
CA HIS A 129 -9.45 23.40 1.42
C HIS A 129 -8.44 22.64 0.52
N GLU A 130 -8.91 21.66 -0.27
CA GLU A 130 -8.12 20.99 -1.32
C GLU A 130 -8.01 21.79 -2.64
N GLY A 131 -8.57 23.02 -2.72
CA GLY A 131 -8.58 23.84 -3.94
C GLY A 131 -9.50 23.33 -5.05
N ARG A 132 -10.53 22.55 -4.71
CA ARG A 132 -11.47 21.90 -5.64
C ARG A 132 -12.87 22.50 -5.50
N GLU A 133 -13.57 22.61 -6.62
CA GLU A 133 -14.97 23.08 -6.63
C GLU A 133 -15.94 21.95 -6.27
N PHE A 134 -16.98 22.30 -5.51
CA PHE A 134 -18.02 21.36 -5.13
C PHE A 134 -18.96 21.09 -6.32
N PRO A 135 -19.14 19.82 -6.77
CA PRO A 135 -20.05 19.52 -7.87
C PRO A 135 -21.52 19.82 -7.52
N THR A 136 -22.22 20.54 -8.39
CA THR A 136 -23.62 20.93 -8.18
C THR A 136 -24.62 19.77 -8.13
N ASP A 137 -24.27 18.60 -8.71
CA ASP A 137 -25.16 17.43 -8.82
C ASP A 137 -24.79 16.25 -7.88
N PHE A 138 -24.19 16.52 -6.72
CA PHE A 138 -23.86 15.44 -5.77
C PHE A 138 -25.09 14.96 -4.96
N GLY A 139 -25.70 13.87 -5.43
CA GLY A 139 -26.90 13.24 -4.87
C GLY A 139 -26.66 12.25 -3.70
N ILE A 140 -26.49 12.79 -2.50
CA ILE A 140 -27.05 12.40 -1.17
C ILE A 140 -27.63 10.97 -1.00
N VAL A 141 -26.80 9.92 -1.04
CA VAL A 141 -27.16 8.63 -0.41
C VAL A 141 -26.43 8.42 0.93
N PHE A 142 -25.25 9.02 1.12
CA PHE A 142 -24.39 8.80 2.29
C PHE A 142 -24.93 9.37 3.61
N PHE A 143 -25.77 10.40 3.55
CA PHE A 143 -26.18 11.16 4.75
C PHE A 143 -27.63 10.92 5.17
N ARG A 144 -28.25 9.85 4.67
CA ARG A 144 -29.60 9.48 5.13
C ARG A 144 -29.55 9.09 6.60
N GLY A 145 -30.29 9.82 7.43
CA GLY A 145 -30.29 9.61 8.89
C GLY A 145 -29.19 10.37 9.64
N TRP A 146 -28.54 11.36 9.03
CA TRP A 146 -27.49 12.18 9.64
C TRP A 146 -27.82 12.69 11.06
N GLU A 147 -29.06 13.11 11.30
CA GLU A 147 -29.53 13.59 12.61
C GLU A 147 -29.46 12.51 13.71
N SER A 148 -29.50 11.23 13.33
CA SER A 148 -29.41 10.09 14.25
C SER A 148 -27.99 9.56 14.45
N PHE A 149 -27.00 10.05 13.68
CA PHE A 149 -25.62 9.58 13.75
C PHE A 149 -24.91 10.16 14.97
N SER A 150 -24.10 9.33 15.63
CA SER A 150 -23.09 9.75 16.58
C SER A 150 -21.98 10.57 15.90
N MET A 151 -21.17 11.28 16.68
CA MET A 151 -20.09 12.11 16.15
C MET A 151 -19.08 11.30 15.32
N ASP A 152 -18.75 10.07 15.75
CA ASP A 152 -17.83 9.21 15.00
C ASP A 152 -18.47 8.70 13.70
N GLU A 153 -19.75 8.32 13.72
CA GLU A 153 -20.50 7.94 12.52
C GLU A 153 -20.62 9.09 11.52
N LYS A 154 -20.79 10.33 12.00
CA LYS A 154 -20.78 11.54 11.17
C LYS A 154 -19.42 11.75 10.49
N VAL A 155 -18.32 11.62 11.23
CA VAL A 155 -16.96 11.74 10.69
C VAL A 155 -16.67 10.66 9.63
N ASP A 156 -17.05 9.42 9.92
CA ASP A 156 -16.84 8.30 9.01
C ASP A 156 -17.70 8.43 7.74
N ALA A 157 -18.95 8.85 7.86
CA ALA A 157 -19.83 9.12 6.71
C ALA A 157 -19.27 10.20 5.78
N VAL A 158 -18.70 11.29 6.33
CA VAL A 158 -18.05 12.36 5.54
C VAL A 158 -16.81 11.81 4.83
N ARG A 159 -15.97 11.01 5.51
CA ARG A 159 -14.79 10.38 4.91
C ARG A 159 -15.15 9.41 3.78
N ASP A 160 -16.19 8.62 3.96
CA ASP A 160 -16.67 7.69 2.94
C ASP A 160 -17.26 8.41 1.73
N ALA A 161 -18.04 9.47 1.94
CA ALA A 161 -18.52 10.34 0.87
C ALA A 161 -17.35 10.97 0.08
N LYS A 162 -16.31 11.47 0.78
CA LYS A 162 -15.09 11.99 0.17
C LYS A 162 -14.36 10.94 -0.66
N ARG A 163 -14.22 9.71 -0.16
CA ARG A 163 -13.57 8.61 -0.89
C ARG A 163 -14.31 8.28 -2.19
N VAL A 164 -15.64 8.33 -2.18
CA VAL A 164 -16.45 8.10 -3.39
C VAL A 164 -16.30 9.24 -4.37
N LEU A 165 -16.33 10.49 -3.91
CA LEU A 165 -16.08 11.69 -4.73
C LEU A 165 -14.71 11.65 -5.42
N ASP A 166 -13.67 11.25 -4.70
CA ASP A 166 -12.32 11.16 -5.27
C ASP A 166 -12.20 10.08 -6.35
N ARG A 167 -13.01 9.01 -6.26
CA ARG A 167 -13.07 7.95 -7.28
C ARG A 167 -13.85 8.39 -8.52
N THR A 168 -14.99 9.06 -8.34
CA THR A 168 -15.81 9.52 -9.47
C THR A 168 -15.13 10.65 -10.24
N LEU A 169 -14.50 11.60 -9.54
CA LEU A 169 -13.82 12.75 -10.14
C LEU A 169 -12.45 12.43 -10.77
N ARG A 170 -11.91 11.22 -10.55
CA ARG A 170 -10.70 10.72 -11.24
C ARG A 170 -10.97 10.11 -12.62
N THR A 171 -12.24 9.91 -12.98
CA THR A 171 -12.64 9.21 -14.22
C THR A 171 -12.99 10.18 -15.36
N VAL A 172 -12.72 11.49 -15.18
CA VAL A 172 -12.94 12.54 -16.19
C VAL A 172 -11.61 13.21 -16.52
#